data_AF-K2D4B1-F1
#
_entry.id   AF-K2D4B1-F1
#
_cell.length_a   1.000
_cell.length_b   1.000
_cell.length_c   1.000
_cell.angle_alpha   90.00
_cell.angle_beta   90.00
_cell.angle_gamma   90.00
#
_symmetry.space_group_name_H-M   'P 1'
#
loop_
_entity.id
_entity.type
_entity.pdbx_description
1 polymer ?
#
loop_
_entity_poly.entity_id
_entity_poly.type
_entity_poly.pdbx_seq_one_letter_code
_entity_poly.pdbx_strand_id
1 'polypeptide(L)'
;MPQLAPYKLKMQEFLNSILESSSSEKITTVLIAPIISAFAGGFFAAFWSNKYESKRRMDELRMDKYLEHRNTIVQLEHELIPERVSMSRNLASFVAFKEGTNETRFRILLRLYKLTLSPGLTLKLLNMDVLNEYADLYSMLESINLDIVYHDYLSDKILNDAKEHKIDESMLSMYATLVENLQKNCLIADEKSEILLAKCKAIVDLSDVNIKSEYIKNGGTIKYSIPNTVLQEKRNDIVSQEKPLDHTNRIQFVAPYMDLVKPAR
;
A
#
# COMPACT_ATOMS: atom_id res chain seq x y z
N MET A 1 36.70 57.92 -33.44
CA MET A 1 35.25 57.65 -33.62
C MET A 1 35.00 57.41 -35.10
N PRO A 2 34.76 56.17 -35.56
CA PRO A 2 34.48 55.90 -36.96
C PRO A 2 33.00 56.19 -37.29
N GLN A 3 32.81 56.62 -38.52
CA GLN A 3 31.65 57.33 -39.04
C GLN A 3 30.45 56.39 -39.27
N LEU A 4 29.33 56.68 -38.58
CA LEU A 4 27.99 56.11 -38.80
C LEU A 4 27.29 56.64 -40.08
N ALA A 5 28.01 57.35 -40.94
CA ALA A 5 27.46 58.02 -42.12
C ALA A 5 27.00 57.09 -43.27
N PRO A 6 27.63 55.93 -43.58
CA PRO A 6 27.27 55.19 -44.80
C PRO A 6 26.00 54.32 -44.66
N TYR A 7 25.52 54.07 -43.43
CA TYR A 7 24.31 53.26 -43.20
C TYR A 7 23.02 54.08 -43.22
N LYS A 8 23.05 55.36 -42.82
CA LYS A 8 21.88 56.24 -42.88
C LYS A 8 21.47 56.55 -44.32
N LEU A 9 22.43 56.81 -45.21
CA LEU A 9 22.16 57.08 -46.62
C LEU A 9 21.54 55.85 -47.33
N LYS A 10 22.10 54.66 -47.10
CA LYS A 10 21.55 53.41 -47.71
C LYS A 10 20.16 53.06 -47.21
N MET A 11 19.82 53.39 -45.96
CA MET A 11 18.48 53.15 -45.43
C MET A 11 17.46 54.16 -45.99
N GLN A 12 17.88 55.41 -46.19
CA GLN A 12 17.05 56.45 -46.82
C GLN A 12 16.83 56.20 -48.32
N GLU A 13 17.85 55.78 -49.06
CA GLU A 13 17.72 55.38 -50.46
C GLU A 13 16.84 54.13 -50.61
N PHE A 14 16.96 53.16 -49.69
CA PHE A 14 16.09 51.99 -49.64
C PHE A 14 14.62 52.38 -49.35
N LEU A 15 14.38 53.26 -48.37
CA LEU A 15 13.04 53.75 -48.04
C LEU A 15 12.43 54.62 -49.16
N ASN A 16 13.24 55.43 -49.86
CA ASN A 16 12.78 56.24 -50.98
C ASN A 16 12.50 55.39 -52.22
N SER A 17 13.30 54.35 -52.48
CA SER A 17 13.06 53.39 -53.58
C SER A 17 11.77 52.58 -53.38
N ILE A 18 11.33 52.44 -52.13
CA ILE A 18 10.07 51.82 -51.77
C ILE A 18 8.89 52.78 -52.00
N LEU A 19 9.04 54.08 -51.72
CA LEU A 19 7.97 55.09 -51.88
C LEU A 19 7.63 55.43 -53.35
N GLU A 20 8.55 55.24 -54.29
CA GLU A 20 8.34 55.56 -55.71
C GLU A 20 7.72 54.43 -56.55
N SER A 21 7.55 53.23 -55.99
CA SER A 21 6.89 52.12 -56.70
C SER A 21 5.40 52.04 -56.36
N SER A 22 4.58 52.11 -57.39
CA SER A 22 3.12 52.01 -57.36
C SER A 22 2.63 50.72 -56.71
N SER A 23 2.32 50.79 -55.42
CA SER A 23 1.09 50.30 -54.76
C SER A 23 1.31 50.37 -53.26
N SER A 24 0.83 51.46 -52.65
CA SER A 24 0.85 51.69 -51.19
C SER A 24 0.32 50.51 -50.37
N GLU A 25 -0.50 49.64 -50.97
CA GLU A 25 -1.01 48.40 -50.35
C GLU A 25 -0.04 47.20 -50.39
N LYS A 26 0.84 47.09 -51.40
CA LYS A 26 1.79 45.96 -51.51
C LYS A 26 3.02 46.14 -50.62
N ILE A 27 3.45 47.37 -50.42
CA ILE A 27 4.62 47.69 -49.60
C ILE A 27 4.32 47.52 -48.11
N THR A 28 3.14 47.96 -47.68
CA THR A 28 2.67 47.77 -46.29
C THR A 28 2.50 46.29 -45.97
N THR A 29 1.94 45.48 -46.86
CA THR A 29 1.84 44.02 -46.66
C THR A 29 3.21 43.34 -46.57
N VAL A 30 4.20 43.73 -47.38
CA VAL A 30 5.55 43.15 -47.36
C VAL A 30 6.35 43.50 -46.10
N LEU A 31 6.12 44.66 -45.48
CA LEU A 31 6.80 45.09 -44.24
C LEU A 31 6.05 44.65 -42.97
N ILE A 32 4.73 44.55 -43.02
CA ILE A 32 3.89 44.15 -41.87
C ILE A 32 3.86 42.62 -41.71
N ALA A 33 3.86 41.85 -42.81
CA ALA A 33 3.82 40.38 -42.75
C ALA A 33 4.99 39.74 -41.98
N PRO A 34 6.26 40.18 -42.11
CA PRO A 34 7.38 39.67 -41.31
C PRO A 34 7.26 39.99 -39.82
N ILE A 35 6.70 41.16 -39.48
CA ILE A 35 6.52 41.58 -38.07
C ILE A 35 5.41 40.76 -37.43
N ILE A 36 4.28 40.58 -38.12
CA ILE A 36 3.17 39.73 -37.66
C ILE A 36 3.62 38.27 -37.57
N SER A 37 4.41 37.77 -38.53
CA SER A 37 4.93 36.40 -38.48
C SER A 37 5.94 36.19 -37.35
N ALA A 38 6.79 37.17 -37.06
CA ALA A 38 7.70 37.14 -35.91
C ALA A 38 6.94 37.20 -34.57
N PHE A 39 5.90 38.03 -34.47
CA PHE A 39 5.03 38.08 -33.29
C PHE A 39 4.26 36.77 -33.09
N ALA A 40 3.65 36.24 -34.14
CA ALA A 40 2.96 34.95 -34.11
C ALA A 40 3.95 33.82 -33.76
N GLY A 41 5.13 33.80 -34.38
CA GLY A 41 6.19 32.83 -34.10
C GLY A 41 6.67 32.89 -32.66
N GLY A 42 6.89 34.10 -32.10
CA GLY A 42 7.25 34.29 -30.70
C GLY A 42 6.14 33.88 -29.73
N PHE A 43 4.89 34.20 -30.06
CA PHE A 43 3.72 33.80 -29.27
C PHE A 43 3.54 32.28 -29.26
N PHE A 44 3.65 31.63 -30.42
CA PHE A 44 3.61 30.17 -30.51
C PHE A 44 4.80 29.54 -29.79
N ALA A 45 6.02 30.05 -29.94
CA ALA A 45 7.20 29.53 -29.22
C ALA A 45 7.01 29.61 -27.69
N ALA A 46 6.51 30.74 -27.18
CA ALA A 46 6.20 30.89 -25.75
C ALA A 46 5.08 29.96 -25.28
N PHE A 47 4.01 29.82 -26.07
CA PHE A 47 2.90 28.91 -25.78
C PHE A 47 3.35 27.45 -25.76
N TRP A 48 4.12 27.02 -26.75
CA TRP A 48 4.68 25.67 -26.82
C TRP A 48 5.69 25.42 -25.69
N SER A 49 6.58 26.36 -25.40
CA SER A 49 7.52 26.26 -24.27
C SER A 49 6.79 26.04 -22.94
N ASN A 50 5.79 26.88 -22.64
CA ASN A 50 4.97 26.74 -21.43
C ASN A 50 4.20 25.41 -21.40
N LYS A 51 3.68 24.96 -22.53
CA LYS A 51 2.99 23.67 -22.64
C LYS A 51 3.93 22.48 -22.40
N TYR A 52 5.14 22.51 -22.96
CA TYR A 52 6.13 21.45 -22.75
C TYR A 52 6.66 21.45 -21.32
N GLU A 53 6.94 22.61 -20.74
CA GLU A 53 7.41 22.71 -19.36
C GLU A 53 6.33 22.29 -18.36
N SER A 54 5.08 22.69 -18.57
CA SER A 54 3.93 22.23 -17.79
C SER A 54 3.76 20.72 -17.87
N LYS A 55 3.84 20.14 -19.08
CA LYS A 55 3.80 18.70 -19.27
C LYS A 55 4.95 18.00 -18.53
N ARG A 56 6.18 18.50 -18.65
CA ARG A 56 7.36 17.93 -17.97
C ARG A 56 7.18 17.90 -16.46
N ARG A 57 6.75 19.02 -15.86
CA ARG A 57 6.48 19.10 -14.40
C ARG A 57 5.39 18.11 -13.97
N MET A 58 4.33 17.96 -14.78
CA MET A 58 3.27 17.00 -14.49
C MET A 58 3.77 15.54 -14.58
N ASP A 59 4.59 15.23 -15.57
CA ASP A 59 5.18 13.90 -15.75
C ASP A 59 6.16 13.58 -14.58
N GLU A 60 6.95 14.56 -14.13
CA GLU A 60 7.81 14.46 -12.94
C GLU A 60 6.99 14.17 -11.67
N LEU A 61 5.93 14.96 -11.40
CA LEU A 61 5.04 14.74 -10.25
C LEU A 61 4.36 13.36 -10.27
N ARG A 62 4.01 12.86 -11.46
CA ARG A 62 3.43 11.51 -11.60
C ARG A 62 4.47 10.44 -11.37
N MET A 63 5.70 10.61 -11.86
CA MET A 63 6.79 9.70 -11.56
C MET A 63 7.00 9.57 -10.04
N ASP A 64 7.04 10.70 -9.32
CA ASP A 64 7.22 10.70 -7.86
C ASP A 64 6.08 9.96 -7.15
N LYS A 65 4.83 10.21 -7.54
CA LYS A 65 3.66 9.50 -7.00
C LYS A 65 3.68 8.01 -7.30
N TYR A 66 4.14 7.61 -8.48
CA TYR A 66 4.28 6.19 -8.82
C TYR A 66 5.32 5.50 -7.93
N LEU A 67 6.45 6.15 -7.68
CA LEU A 67 7.49 5.63 -6.79
C LEU A 67 7.01 5.58 -5.33
N GLU A 68 6.31 6.61 -4.86
CA GLU A 68 5.68 6.63 -3.54
C GLU A 68 4.70 5.46 -3.41
N HIS A 69 3.83 5.25 -4.40
CA HIS A 69 2.91 4.12 -4.43
C HIS A 69 3.62 2.76 -4.34
N ARG A 70 4.70 2.55 -5.10
CA ARG A 70 5.46 1.29 -5.07
C ARG A 70 6.12 1.06 -3.72
N ASN A 71 6.69 2.11 -3.12
CA ASN A 71 7.28 2.04 -1.79
C ASN A 71 6.23 1.68 -0.73
N THR A 72 5.01 2.22 -0.83
CA THR A 72 3.91 1.84 0.06
C THR A 72 3.52 0.37 -0.09
N ILE A 73 3.51 -0.19 -1.30
CA ILE A 73 3.26 -1.63 -1.51
C ILE A 73 4.35 -2.50 -0.88
N VAL A 74 5.62 -2.10 -1.01
CA VAL A 74 6.74 -2.80 -0.36
C VAL A 74 6.63 -2.68 1.17
N GLN A 75 6.25 -1.52 1.69
CA GLN A 75 6.04 -1.34 3.12
C GLN A 75 4.90 -2.24 3.65
N LEU A 76 3.78 -2.34 2.92
CA LEU A 76 2.69 -3.27 3.22
C LEU A 76 3.19 -4.72 3.32
N GLU A 77 4.00 -5.15 2.35
CA GLU A 77 4.63 -6.48 2.38
C GLU A 77 5.44 -6.68 3.67
N HIS A 78 6.27 -5.70 4.03
CA HIS A 78 7.10 -5.75 5.24
C HIS A 78 6.32 -5.71 6.56
N GLU A 79 5.13 -5.09 6.59
CA GLU A 79 4.27 -5.08 7.77
C GLU A 79 3.48 -6.39 7.94
N LEU A 80 3.04 -6.99 6.83
CA LEU A 80 2.27 -8.24 6.86
C LEU A 80 3.09 -9.45 7.28
N ILE A 81 4.39 -9.51 6.94
CA ILE A 81 5.26 -10.64 7.30
C ILE A 81 5.34 -10.88 8.83
N PRO A 82 5.77 -9.90 9.67
CA PRO A 82 5.84 -10.11 11.11
C PRO A 82 4.46 -10.32 11.74
N GLU A 83 3.42 -9.69 11.17
CA GLU A 83 2.05 -9.87 11.63
C GLU A 83 1.57 -11.32 11.48
N ARG A 84 1.84 -11.94 10.33
CA ARG A 84 1.55 -13.36 10.11
C ARG A 84 2.30 -14.28 11.05
N VAL A 85 3.52 -13.93 11.47
CA VAL A 85 4.25 -14.69 12.49
C VAL A 85 3.52 -14.65 13.84
N SER A 86 3.03 -13.47 14.25
CA SER A 86 2.22 -13.32 15.47
C SER A 86 0.90 -14.10 15.37
N MET A 87 0.24 -14.03 14.21
CA MET A 87 -0.97 -14.78 13.90
C MET A 87 -0.73 -16.29 14.03
N SER A 88 0.31 -16.81 13.39
CA SER A 88 0.70 -18.23 13.45
C SER A 88 0.94 -18.72 14.89
N ARG A 89 1.58 -17.89 15.73
CA ARG A 89 1.77 -18.21 17.16
C ARG A 89 0.46 -18.27 17.93
N ASN A 90 -0.47 -17.34 17.68
CA ASN A 90 -1.80 -17.38 18.28
C ASN A 90 -2.58 -18.63 17.82
N LEU A 91 -2.55 -18.95 16.53
CA LEU A 91 -3.18 -20.16 15.98
C LEU A 91 -2.63 -21.44 16.61
N ALA A 92 -1.31 -21.57 16.76
CA ALA A 92 -0.70 -22.69 17.48
C ALA A 92 -1.16 -22.76 18.94
N SER A 93 -1.37 -21.60 19.58
CA SER A 93 -1.87 -21.52 20.95
C SER A 93 -3.30 -22.01 21.08
N PHE A 94 -4.17 -21.69 20.11
CA PHE A 94 -5.55 -22.19 20.09
C PHE A 94 -5.61 -23.69 19.87
N VAL A 95 -4.73 -24.24 19.02
CA VAL A 95 -4.59 -25.69 18.85
C VAL A 95 -4.19 -26.34 20.18
N ALA A 96 -3.17 -25.80 20.86
CA ALA A 96 -2.72 -26.31 22.15
C ALA A 96 -3.79 -26.21 23.25
N PHE A 97 -4.63 -25.17 23.25
CA PHE A 97 -5.79 -25.04 24.13
C PHE A 97 -6.78 -26.18 23.92
N LYS A 98 -7.12 -26.46 22.66
CA LYS A 98 -8.09 -27.50 22.29
C LYS A 98 -7.58 -28.90 22.64
N GLU A 99 -6.31 -29.18 22.42
CA GLU A 99 -5.68 -30.47 22.76
C GLU A 99 -5.52 -30.65 24.28
N GLY A 100 -5.29 -29.55 25.02
CA GLY A 100 -5.11 -29.57 26.47
C GLY A 100 -6.38 -29.60 27.30
N THR A 101 -7.51 -29.19 26.72
CA THR A 101 -8.80 -29.12 27.42
C THR A 101 -9.58 -30.42 27.23
N ASN A 102 -9.92 -31.09 28.33
CA ASN A 102 -10.69 -32.33 28.34
C ASN A 102 -11.65 -32.41 29.54
N GLU A 103 -12.20 -33.59 29.82
CA GLU A 103 -13.15 -33.81 30.92
C GLU A 103 -12.56 -33.54 32.31
N THR A 104 -11.24 -33.72 32.47
CA THR A 104 -10.54 -33.62 33.78
C THR A 104 -9.70 -32.35 33.91
N ARG A 105 -9.32 -31.73 32.80
CA ARG A 105 -8.45 -30.56 32.76
C ARG A 105 -9.02 -29.47 31.87
N PHE A 106 -8.94 -28.24 32.33
CA PHE A 106 -9.27 -27.05 31.54
C PHE A 106 -8.00 -26.23 31.33
N ARG A 107 -7.58 -26.05 30.07
CA ARG A 107 -6.39 -25.25 29.76
C ARG A 107 -6.77 -23.79 29.62
N ILE A 108 -5.96 -22.90 30.17
CA ILE A 108 -6.11 -21.45 30.02
C ILE A 108 -4.85 -20.92 29.35
N LEU A 109 -5.03 -20.25 28.22
CA LEU A 109 -3.96 -19.48 27.58
C LEU A 109 -3.74 -18.21 28.42
N LEU A 110 -2.49 -17.98 28.83
CA LEU A 110 -2.16 -16.89 29.74
C LEU A 110 -1.97 -15.57 29.00
N ARG A 111 -1.55 -15.62 27.73
CA ARG A 111 -1.31 -14.41 26.95
C ARG A 111 -1.28 -14.70 25.45
N LEU A 112 -1.97 -13.89 24.67
CA LEU A 112 -1.89 -13.91 23.22
C LEU A 112 -1.00 -12.76 22.71
N TYR A 113 -0.46 -12.93 21.50
CA TYR A 113 0.29 -11.88 20.82
C TYR A 113 -0.67 -10.87 20.22
N LYS A 114 -0.44 -9.58 20.47
CA LYS A 114 -1.15 -8.51 19.78
C LYS A 114 -0.77 -8.48 18.30
N LEU A 115 -1.74 -8.13 17.49
CA LEU A 115 -1.69 -8.10 16.04
C LEU A 115 -1.58 -6.64 15.61
N THR A 116 -0.54 -6.23 14.88
CA THR A 116 -0.28 -4.81 14.64
C THR A 116 -0.03 -4.53 13.18
N LEU A 117 -0.88 -3.68 12.61
CA LEU A 117 -0.69 -3.03 11.33
C LEU A 117 -0.68 -1.52 11.52
N SER A 118 0.07 -0.79 10.70
CA SER A 118 0.15 0.65 10.87
C SER A 118 -1.12 1.34 10.35
N PRO A 119 -1.75 2.24 11.14
CA PRO A 119 -2.93 3.00 10.68
C PRO A 119 -2.59 4.05 9.62
N GLY A 120 -1.28 4.29 9.39
CA GLY A 120 -0.74 5.48 8.75
C GLY A 120 0.14 5.18 7.54
N LEU A 121 0.08 3.98 6.96
CA LEU A 121 0.56 3.78 5.60
C LEU A 121 -0.08 4.86 4.76
N THR A 122 0.74 5.73 4.16
CA THR A 122 0.26 6.84 3.34
C THR A 122 -0.71 6.26 2.32
N LEU A 123 -2.02 6.40 2.57
CA LEU A 123 -3.14 5.81 1.83
C LEU A 123 -3.23 6.33 0.38
N LYS A 124 -2.17 6.97 -0.11
CA LYS A 124 -1.92 7.40 -1.48
C LYS A 124 -1.58 6.21 -2.38
N LEU A 125 -2.21 5.06 -2.13
CA LEU A 125 -2.12 3.96 -3.06
C LEU A 125 -2.93 4.34 -4.29
N LEU A 126 -2.26 4.34 -5.44
CA LEU A 126 -2.92 4.52 -6.73
C LEU A 126 -3.79 3.31 -7.10
N ASN A 127 -3.71 2.22 -6.32
CA ASN A 127 -4.53 1.02 -6.40
C ASN A 127 -5.52 0.95 -5.22
N MET A 128 -6.80 1.20 -5.49
CA MET A 128 -7.86 1.17 -4.49
C MET A 128 -8.17 -0.23 -3.96
N ASP A 129 -7.91 -1.28 -4.73
CA ASP A 129 -8.25 -2.65 -4.33
C ASP A 129 -7.35 -3.12 -3.18
N VAL A 130 -6.04 -2.91 -3.31
CA VAL A 130 -5.05 -3.19 -2.25
C VAL A 130 -5.31 -2.34 -1.01
N LEU A 131 -5.71 -1.07 -1.22
CA LEU A 131 -6.05 -0.16 -0.13
C LEU A 131 -7.25 -0.66 0.69
N ASN A 132 -8.31 -1.07 0.01
CA ASN A 132 -9.53 -1.57 0.65
C ASN A 132 -9.25 -2.88 1.40
N GLU A 133 -8.50 -3.80 0.78
CA GLU A 133 -8.14 -5.07 1.44
C GLU A 133 -7.26 -4.85 2.67
N TYR A 134 -6.34 -3.90 2.61
CA TYR A 134 -5.55 -3.51 3.78
C TYR A 134 -6.41 -2.89 4.88
N ALA A 135 -7.31 -1.96 4.54
CA ALA A 135 -8.20 -1.31 5.51
C ALA A 135 -9.15 -2.30 6.19
N ASP A 136 -9.68 -3.26 5.42
CA ASP A 136 -10.51 -4.35 5.93
C ASP A 136 -9.73 -5.23 6.90
N LEU A 137 -8.50 -5.62 6.53
CA LEU A 137 -7.63 -6.42 7.39
C LEU A 137 -7.28 -5.65 8.68
N TYR A 138 -6.86 -4.39 8.56
CA TYR A 138 -6.58 -3.51 9.70
C TYR A 138 -7.76 -3.48 10.69
N SER A 139 -8.97 -3.24 10.18
CA SER A 139 -10.18 -3.16 11.01
C SER A 139 -10.48 -4.49 11.71
N MET A 140 -10.24 -5.61 11.03
CA MET A 140 -10.39 -6.95 11.60
C MET A 140 -9.36 -7.22 12.70
N LEU A 141 -8.09 -6.86 12.50
CA LEU A 141 -7.04 -7.03 13.51
C LEU A 141 -7.30 -6.17 14.75
N GLU A 142 -7.80 -4.95 14.58
CA GLU A 142 -8.21 -4.10 15.71
C GLU A 142 -9.33 -4.76 16.54
N SER A 143 -10.32 -5.36 15.88
CA SER A 143 -11.36 -6.13 16.59
C SER A 143 -10.78 -7.33 17.33
N ILE A 144 -9.86 -8.07 16.71
CA ILE A 144 -9.18 -9.21 17.35
C ILE A 144 -8.36 -8.74 18.56
N ASN A 145 -7.67 -7.60 18.47
CA ASN A 145 -6.92 -7.03 19.59
C ASN A 145 -7.81 -6.66 20.77
N LEU A 146 -9.02 -6.14 20.52
CA LEU A 146 -10.00 -5.89 21.58
C LEU A 146 -10.43 -7.19 22.26
N ASP A 147 -10.69 -8.24 21.47
CA ASP A 147 -11.01 -9.56 22.00
C ASP A 147 -9.83 -10.18 22.77
N ILE A 148 -8.58 -9.94 22.35
CA ILE A 148 -7.37 -10.35 23.09
C ILE A 148 -7.29 -9.64 24.44
N VAL A 149 -7.59 -8.33 24.49
CA VAL A 149 -7.62 -7.59 25.76
C VAL A 149 -8.69 -8.16 26.69
N TYR A 150 -9.86 -8.52 26.14
CA TYR A 150 -10.91 -9.15 26.93
C TYR A 150 -10.54 -10.57 27.38
N HIS A 151 -9.85 -11.33 26.53
CA HIS A 151 -9.28 -12.63 26.87
C HIS A 151 -8.33 -12.52 28.07
N ASP A 152 -7.40 -11.56 28.05
CA ASP A 152 -6.43 -11.36 29.13
C ASP A 152 -7.14 -11.00 30.45
N TYR A 153 -8.21 -10.21 30.39
CA TYR A 153 -9.05 -9.92 31.56
C TYR A 153 -9.74 -11.18 32.11
N LEU A 154 -10.33 -12.01 31.24
CA LEU A 154 -11.01 -13.24 31.66
C LEU A 154 -10.03 -14.28 32.21
N SER A 155 -8.88 -14.46 31.56
CA SER A 155 -7.86 -15.41 32.03
C SER A 155 -7.39 -15.02 33.43
N ASP A 156 -7.05 -13.74 33.66
CA ASP A 156 -6.65 -13.25 34.98
C ASP A 156 -7.73 -13.45 36.04
N LYS A 157 -9.00 -13.19 35.69
CA LYS A 157 -10.12 -13.39 36.60
C LYS A 157 -10.27 -14.86 37.01
N ILE A 158 -10.26 -15.78 36.04
CA ILE A 158 -10.36 -17.21 36.29
C ILE A 158 -9.17 -17.70 37.14
N LEU A 159 -7.97 -17.20 36.87
CA LEU A 159 -6.78 -17.56 37.64
C LEU A 159 -6.85 -17.09 39.09
N ASN A 160 -7.42 -15.91 39.34
CA ASN A 160 -7.63 -15.42 40.71
C ASN A 160 -8.73 -16.21 41.43
N ASP A 161 -9.85 -16.49 40.77
CA ASP A 161 -10.93 -17.32 41.33
C ASP A 161 -10.43 -18.75 41.64
N ALA A 162 -9.54 -19.30 40.82
CA ALA A 162 -8.90 -20.60 41.05
C ALA A 162 -8.01 -20.61 42.30
N LYS A 163 -7.27 -19.53 42.56
CA LYS A 163 -6.48 -19.38 43.80
C LYS A 163 -7.36 -19.31 45.04
N GLU A 164 -8.57 -18.76 44.92
CA GLU A 164 -9.57 -18.71 46.00
C GLU A 164 -10.45 -19.95 46.11
N HIS A 165 -10.23 -20.98 45.26
CA HIS A 165 -11.07 -22.17 45.17
C HIS A 165 -12.56 -21.88 44.86
N LYS A 166 -12.84 -20.82 44.09
CA LYS A 166 -14.20 -20.38 43.71
C LYS A 166 -14.39 -20.31 42.20
N ILE A 167 -13.93 -21.33 41.48
CA ILE A 167 -14.03 -21.35 40.00
C ILE A 167 -15.50 -21.43 39.58
N ASP A 168 -15.95 -20.45 38.80
CA ASP A 168 -17.29 -20.43 38.20
C ASP A 168 -17.30 -21.16 36.86
N GLU A 169 -18.06 -22.26 36.75
CA GLU A 169 -18.21 -23.03 35.50
C GLU A 169 -18.75 -22.18 34.34
N SER A 170 -19.61 -21.20 34.62
CA SER A 170 -20.15 -20.31 33.58
C SER A 170 -19.06 -19.41 32.97
N MET A 171 -18.08 -19.02 33.77
CA MET A 171 -16.93 -18.23 33.32
C MET A 171 -15.97 -19.06 32.45
N LEU A 172 -15.75 -20.33 32.82
CA LEU A 172 -14.98 -21.26 31.99
C LEU A 172 -15.65 -21.50 30.63
N SER A 173 -16.98 -21.63 30.62
CA SER A 173 -17.76 -21.76 29.39
C SER A 173 -17.64 -20.52 28.50
N MET A 174 -17.81 -19.32 29.08
CA MET A 174 -17.65 -18.05 28.37
C MET A 174 -16.23 -17.88 27.80
N TYR A 175 -15.21 -18.25 28.58
CA TYR A 175 -13.82 -18.23 28.12
C TYR A 175 -13.60 -19.18 26.94
N ALA A 176 -14.12 -20.42 27.01
CA ALA A 176 -14.02 -21.37 25.89
C ALA A 176 -14.66 -20.83 24.61
N THR A 177 -15.87 -20.25 24.70
CA THR A 177 -16.54 -19.61 23.56
C THR A 177 -15.73 -18.43 23.00
N LEU A 178 -15.13 -17.60 23.86
CA LEU A 178 -14.27 -16.50 23.42
C LEU A 178 -13.05 -17.03 22.65
N VAL A 179 -12.36 -18.05 23.17
CA VAL A 179 -11.18 -18.64 22.54
C VAL A 179 -11.52 -19.26 21.18
N GLU A 180 -12.66 -19.95 21.05
CA GLU A 180 -13.13 -20.49 19.77
C GLU A 180 -13.42 -19.38 18.74
N ASN A 181 -14.07 -18.29 19.18
CA ASN A 181 -14.33 -17.14 18.32
C ASN A 181 -13.04 -16.44 17.89
N LEU A 182 -12.11 -16.23 18.82
CA LEU A 182 -10.78 -15.69 18.53
C LEU A 182 -10.02 -16.56 17.52
N GLN A 183 -10.05 -17.88 17.68
CA GLN A 183 -9.44 -18.80 16.72
C GLN A 183 -10.03 -18.64 15.32
N LYS A 184 -11.36 -18.62 15.21
CA LYS A 184 -12.05 -18.43 13.93
C LYS A 184 -11.68 -17.10 13.28
N ASN A 185 -11.70 -16.01 14.03
CA ASN A 185 -11.36 -14.68 13.52
C ASN A 185 -9.89 -14.60 13.09
N CYS A 186 -8.97 -15.20 13.85
CA CYS A 186 -7.56 -15.30 13.49
C CYS A 186 -7.35 -16.09 12.18
N LEU A 187 -8.07 -17.20 11.97
CA LEU A 187 -7.98 -17.97 10.71
C LEU A 187 -8.43 -17.15 9.50
N ILE A 188 -9.52 -16.39 9.64
CA ILE A 188 -10.03 -15.52 8.56
C ILE A 188 -9.05 -14.38 8.28
N ALA A 189 -8.49 -13.78 9.33
CA ALA A 189 -7.52 -12.71 9.20
C ALA A 189 -6.21 -13.21 8.57
N ASP A 190 -5.76 -14.41 8.93
CA ASP A 190 -4.58 -15.07 8.35
C ASP A 190 -4.77 -15.27 6.83
N GLU A 191 -5.90 -15.84 6.40
CA GLU A 191 -6.21 -16.03 4.98
C GLU A 191 -6.24 -14.68 4.21
N LYS A 192 -6.87 -13.66 4.79
CA LYS A 192 -6.92 -12.31 4.19
C LYS A 192 -5.51 -11.71 4.08
N SER A 193 -4.70 -11.84 5.13
CA SER A 193 -3.32 -11.36 5.15
C SER A 193 -2.47 -12.06 4.09
N GLU A 194 -2.72 -13.36 3.83
CA GLU A 194 -2.04 -14.12 2.80
C GLU A 194 -2.35 -13.66 1.40
N ILE A 195 -3.63 -13.49 1.12
CA ILE A 195 -4.08 -13.00 -0.19
C ILE A 195 -3.48 -11.61 -0.44
N LEU A 196 -3.51 -10.73 0.56
CA LEU A 196 -2.96 -9.38 0.45
C LEU A 196 -1.44 -9.40 0.24
N LEU A 197 -0.71 -10.21 1.01
CA LEU A 197 0.75 -10.35 0.87
C LEU A 197 1.13 -10.89 -0.51
N ALA A 198 0.40 -11.89 -1.01
CA ALA A 198 0.62 -12.44 -2.35
C ALA A 198 0.39 -11.39 -3.45
N LYS A 199 -0.65 -10.55 -3.30
CA LYS A 199 -0.90 -9.42 -4.21
C LYS A 199 0.23 -8.41 -4.17
N CYS A 200 0.69 -8.01 -2.98
CA CYS A 200 1.81 -7.09 -2.83
C CYS A 200 3.07 -7.61 -3.52
N LYS A 201 3.47 -8.87 -3.26
CA LYS A 201 4.62 -9.50 -3.90
C LYS A 201 4.48 -9.56 -5.43
N ALA A 202 3.31 -9.98 -5.93
CA ALA A 202 3.06 -10.01 -7.36
C ALA A 202 3.17 -8.61 -8.02
N ILE A 203 2.68 -7.56 -7.35
CA ILE A 203 2.79 -6.19 -7.85
C ILE A 203 4.25 -5.71 -7.86
N VAL A 204 5.02 -6.03 -6.81
CA VAL A 204 6.44 -5.63 -6.73
C VAL A 204 7.25 -6.29 -7.85
N ASP A 205 6.98 -7.57 -8.14
CA ASP A 205 7.64 -8.38 -9.16
C ASP A 205 7.22 -8.01 -10.58
N LEU A 206 5.97 -7.59 -10.78
CA LEU A 206 5.50 -7.03 -12.04
C LEU A 206 6.15 -5.66 -12.28
N SER A 207 7.37 -5.65 -12.81
CA SER A 207 8.03 -4.46 -13.35
C SER A 207 7.39 -4.05 -14.68
N ASP A 208 6.08 -3.81 -14.70
CA ASP A 208 5.38 -3.51 -15.94
C ASP A 208 5.68 -2.07 -16.37
N VAL A 209 6.68 -1.95 -17.23
CA VAL A 209 7.09 -0.69 -17.87
C VAL A 209 5.89 -0.04 -18.57
N ASN A 210 4.91 -0.83 -19.03
CA ASN A 210 3.70 -0.31 -19.67
C ASN A 210 2.78 0.38 -18.65
N ILE A 211 2.53 -0.23 -17.50
CA ILE A 211 1.72 0.39 -16.43
C ILE A 211 2.34 1.71 -15.96
N LYS A 212 3.67 1.71 -15.73
CA LYS A 212 4.40 2.91 -15.32
C LYS A 212 4.30 4.01 -16.38
N SER A 213 4.58 3.68 -17.64
CA SER A 213 4.59 4.66 -18.73
C SER A 213 3.19 5.20 -19.04
N GLU A 214 2.17 4.36 -18.97
CA GLU A 214 0.78 4.76 -19.13
C GLU A 214 0.33 5.70 -18.00
N TYR A 215 0.66 5.38 -16.74
CA TYR A 215 0.37 6.25 -15.61
C TYR A 215 1.08 7.60 -15.71
N ILE A 216 2.36 7.62 -16.09
CA ILE A 216 3.10 8.89 -16.27
C ILE A 216 2.43 9.75 -17.35
N LYS A 217 1.98 9.14 -18.45
CA LYS A 217 1.36 9.86 -19.57
C LYS A 217 -0.05 10.38 -19.25
N ASN A 218 -0.88 9.55 -18.64
CA ASN A 218 -2.33 9.78 -18.51
C ASN A 218 -2.78 10.13 -17.08
N GLY A 219 -2.00 9.75 -16.06
CA GLY A 219 -2.41 9.82 -14.65
C GLY A 219 -3.51 8.80 -14.30
N GLY A 220 -4.16 8.98 -13.14
CA GLY A 220 -5.33 8.19 -12.73
C GLY A 220 -5.06 7.12 -11.68
N THR A 221 -5.90 6.09 -11.63
CA THR A 221 -5.69 4.92 -10.77
C THR A 221 -4.88 3.86 -11.52
N ILE A 222 -4.01 3.17 -10.81
CA ILE A 222 -3.25 2.05 -11.33
C ILE A 222 -4.05 0.78 -11.07
N LYS A 223 -4.37 0.06 -12.15
CA LYS A 223 -5.00 -1.24 -12.09
C LYS A 223 -4.00 -2.30 -12.48
N TYR A 224 -3.70 -3.20 -11.54
CA TYR A 224 -2.86 -4.35 -11.82
C TYR A 224 -3.73 -5.51 -12.28
N SER A 225 -3.48 -5.98 -13.50
CA SER A 225 -4.07 -7.23 -13.99
C SER A 225 -3.14 -8.37 -13.60
N ILE A 226 -3.31 -8.90 -12.39
CA ILE A 226 -2.49 -10.00 -11.88
C ILE A 226 -3.19 -11.32 -12.25
N PRO A 227 -2.56 -12.20 -13.05
CA PRO A 227 -3.14 -13.50 -13.35
C PRO A 227 -3.34 -14.32 -12.07
N ASN A 228 -4.48 -15.03 -11.97
CA ASN A 228 -4.76 -15.91 -10.83
C ASN A 228 -3.68 -16.98 -10.62
N THR A 229 -3.03 -17.43 -11.70
CA THR A 229 -1.91 -18.37 -11.64
C THR A 229 -0.72 -17.78 -10.88
N VAL A 230 -0.37 -16.52 -11.14
CA VAL A 230 0.71 -15.80 -10.44
C VAL A 230 0.34 -15.60 -8.97
N LEU A 231 -0.92 -15.24 -8.67
CA LEU A 231 -1.38 -15.12 -7.29
C LEU A 231 -1.27 -16.45 -6.54
N GLN A 232 -1.70 -17.55 -7.15
CA GLN A 232 -1.58 -18.88 -6.55
C GLN A 232 -0.13 -19.30 -6.33
N GLU A 233 0.75 -19.04 -7.29
CA GLU A 233 2.20 -19.27 -7.15
C GLU A 233 2.76 -18.50 -5.94
N LYS A 234 2.50 -17.20 -5.84
CA LYS A 234 2.96 -16.39 -4.70
C LYS A 234 2.39 -16.83 -3.37
N ARG A 235 1.12 -17.27 -3.32
CA ARG A 235 0.53 -17.85 -2.11
C ARG A 235 1.25 -19.14 -1.71
N ASN A 236 1.47 -20.04 -2.66
CA ASN A 236 2.18 -21.28 -2.40
C ASN A 236 3.61 -21.01 -1.90
N ASP A 237 4.31 -20.04 -2.49
CA ASP A 237 5.64 -19.62 -2.05
C ASP A 237 5.61 -19.11 -0.61
N ILE A 238 4.66 -18.24 -0.26
CA ILE A 238 4.52 -17.72 1.11
C ILE A 238 4.27 -18.86 2.10
N VAL A 239 3.30 -19.74 1.82
CA VAL A 239 2.99 -20.89 2.67
C VAL A 239 4.21 -21.80 2.80
N SER A 240 4.99 -21.99 1.74
CA SER A 240 6.23 -22.79 1.78
C SER A 240 7.33 -22.16 2.63
N GLN A 241 7.42 -20.82 2.64
CA GLN A 241 8.37 -20.05 3.44
C GLN A 241 7.99 -20.01 4.92
N GLU A 242 6.69 -20.12 5.23
CA GLU A 242 6.16 -20.19 6.60
C GLU A 242 6.20 -21.61 7.18
N LYS A 243 6.18 -22.63 6.31
CA LYS A 243 6.36 -24.02 6.74
C LYS A 243 7.80 -24.24 7.24
N PRO A 244 7.97 -25.01 8.32
CA PRO A 244 9.31 -25.39 8.75
C PRO A 244 10.01 -26.19 7.65
N LEU A 245 11.30 -25.93 7.43
CA LEU A 245 12.15 -26.84 6.68
C LEU A 245 12.13 -28.20 7.41
N ASP A 246 11.86 -29.29 6.67
CA ASP A 246 11.49 -30.64 7.14
C ASP A 246 12.44 -31.32 8.16
N HIS A 247 13.50 -30.66 8.63
CA HIS A 247 14.56 -31.25 9.46
C HIS A 247 14.90 -30.47 10.73
N THR A 248 14.09 -29.50 11.15
CA THR A 248 14.28 -28.84 12.45
C THR A 248 13.04 -29.00 13.32
N ASN A 249 13.14 -29.81 14.39
CA ASN A 249 12.23 -29.75 15.54
C ASN A 249 12.37 -28.37 16.18
N ARG A 250 11.69 -27.36 15.63
CA ARG A 250 11.63 -26.05 16.27
C ARG A 250 10.57 -26.09 17.35
N ILE A 251 10.90 -25.46 18.48
CA ILE A 251 9.97 -25.14 19.55
C ILE A 251 8.77 -24.43 18.92
N GLN A 252 7.60 -25.08 18.93
CA GLN A 252 6.36 -24.39 18.61
C GLN A 252 6.20 -23.30 19.67
N PHE A 253 6.25 -22.03 19.26
CA PHE A 253 6.05 -20.91 20.16
C PHE A 253 4.55 -20.82 20.49
N VAL A 254 4.15 -21.65 21.42
CA VAL A 254 2.82 -21.66 22.04
C VAL A 254 2.82 -20.60 23.14
N ALA A 255 1.72 -19.88 23.26
CA ALA A 255 1.47 -19.00 24.40
C ALA A 255 1.69 -19.75 25.73
N PRO A 256 2.22 -19.10 26.77
CA PRO A 256 2.21 -19.68 28.10
C PRO A 256 0.77 -20.09 28.46
N TYR A 257 0.61 -21.25 29.07
CA TYR A 257 -0.69 -21.77 29.47
C TYR A 257 -0.66 -22.31 30.90
N MET A 258 -1.83 -22.43 31.51
CA MET A 258 -2.03 -23.07 32.80
C MET A 258 -3.17 -24.08 32.71
N ASP A 259 -2.95 -25.27 33.24
CA ASP A 259 -3.97 -26.32 33.31
C ASP A 259 -4.65 -26.27 34.68
N LEU A 260 -5.97 -26.09 34.69
CA LEU A 260 -6.82 -26.22 35.88
C LEU A 260 -7.39 -27.64 35.93
N VAL A 261 -7.29 -28.29 37.08
CA VAL A 261 -7.98 -29.56 37.32
C VAL A 261 -9.46 -29.26 37.59
N LYS A 262 -10.35 -29.83 36.79
CA LYS A 262 -11.79 -29.68 37.02
C LYS A 262 -12.15 -30.46 38.30
N PRO A 263 -12.91 -29.87 39.24
CA PRO A 263 -13.39 -30.61 40.40
C PRO A 263 -14.23 -31.80 39.90
N ALA A 264 -14.01 -32.98 40.48
CA ALA A 264 -14.82 -34.15 40.16
C ALA A 264 -16.28 -33.83 40.47
N ARG A 265 -17.17 -34.02 39.48
CA ARG A 265 -18.62 -33.95 39.67
C ARG A 265 -19.11 -35.07 40.57
#